data_AF-A0AAZ1XZH1-F1
#
_entry.id   AF-A0AAZ1XZH1-F1
#
_cell.length_a   1.000
_cell.length_b   1.000
_cell.length_c   1.000
_cell.angle_alpha   90.00
_cell.angle_beta   90.00
_cell.angle_gamma   90.00
#
_symmetry.space_group_name_H-M   'P 1'
#
loop_
_entity.id
_entity.type
_entity.pdbx_description
1 polymer ?
#
loop_
_entity_poly.entity_id
_entity_poly.type
_entity_poly.pdbx_seq_one_letter_code
_entity_poly.pdbx_strand_id
1 'polypeptide(L)'
;MTEGSSALLRRLQQLQCHFTWDLKKDVDLKNLSTRLQDHIKLQLGQRGAVARSYSFLAYVRFLQDQREEALSLLNQSEETIRESYGDESEKRLIVTYGDMAWLKYHVGDFAQSQSYCQRVEDTLKLKQIAEKRLSRNPGDGEALALLGQVARAEGNRKEAAEFYEEALNCDKDNEEYLSALCELRLELQGSSSD
;
A
#
# COMPACT_ATOMS: atom_id res chain seq x y z
N MET A 1 -28.66 10.76 10.04
CA MET A 1 -27.32 10.71 9.42
C MET A 1 -26.94 12.14 9.07
N THR A 2 -25.81 12.63 9.56
CA THR A 2 -25.33 14.00 9.29
C THR A 2 -24.73 14.06 7.88
N GLU A 3 -24.77 15.22 7.22
CA GLU A 3 -24.20 15.41 5.87
C GLU A 3 -22.74 14.96 5.78
N GLY A 4 -21.94 15.17 6.84
CA GLY A 4 -20.55 14.71 6.92
C GLY A 4 -20.36 13.19 6.85
N SER A 5 -21.28 12.40 7.43
CA SER A 5 -21.25 10.93 7.33
C SER A 5 -21.53 10.46 5.91
N SER A 6 -22.41 11.16 5.18
CA SER A 6 -22.73 10.83 3.78
C SER A 6 -21.58 11.15 2.82
N ALA A 7 -20.84 12.23 3.06
CA ALA A 7 -19.67 12.60 2.25
C ALA A 7 -18.49 11.65 2.48
N LEU A 8 -18.24 11.27 3.75
CA LEU A 8 -17.21 10.30 4.10
C LEU A 8 -17.49 8.93 3.46
N LEU A 9 -18.74 8.45 3.51
CA LEU A 9 -19.11 7.19 2.88
C LEU A 9 -18.80 7.18 1.38
N ARG A 10 -19.09 8.28 0.65
CA ARG A 10 -18.76 8.39 -0.77
C ARG A 10 -17.27 8.29 -1.02
N ARG A 11 -16.43 8.89 -0.17
CA ARG A 11 -14.97 8.80 -0.28
C ARG A 11 -14.48 7.37 -0.03
N LEU A 12 -14.99 6.72 1.03
CA LEU A 12 -14.66 5.34 1.36
C LEU A 12 -14.98 4.36 0.22
N GLN A 13 -16.08 4.58 -0.50
CA GLN A 13 -16.48 3.78 -1.67
C GLN A 13 -15.53 3.90 -2.86
N GLN A 14 -14.70 4.94 -2.94
CA GLN A 14 -13.69 5.11 -4.01
C GLN A 14 -12.35 4.46 -3.68
N LEU A 15 -12.11 4.10 -2.41
CA LEU A 15 -10.85 3.49 -2.00
C LEU A 15 -10.69 2.10 -2.63
N GLN A 16 -9.47 1.73 -2.98
CA GLN A 16 -9.14 0.40 -3.47
C GLN A 16 -8.68 -0.48 -2.30
N CYS A 17 -9.60 -1.23 -1.70
CA CYS A 17 -9.33 -2.12 -0.57
C CYS A 17 -10.31 -3.30 -0.53
N HIS A 18 -10.15 -4.21 0.43
CA HIS A 18 -10.94 -5.47 0.45
C HIS A 18 -12.45 -5.22 0.59
N PHE A 19 -12.85 -4.11 1.22
CA PHE A 19 -14.25 -3.70 1.37
C PHE A 19 -14.91 -3.26 0.05
N THR A 20 -14.13 -2.84 -0.94
CA THR A 20 -14.64 -2.33 -2.24
C THR A 20 -14.40 -3.29 -3.40
N TRP A 21 -13.63 -4.36 -3.21
CA TRP A 21 -13.30 -5.36 -4.25
C TRP A 21 -14.38 -6.43 -4.51
N ASP A 22 -15.61 -6.28 -3.98
CA ASP A 22 -16.75 -7.23 -4.13
C ASP A 22 -16.38 -8.72 -3.90
N LEU A 23 -15.52 -9.00 -2.91
CA LEU A 23 -14.95 -10.33 -2.66
C LEU A 23 -15.93 -11.36 -2.08
N LYS A 24 -17.20 -11.01 -1.88
CA LYS A 24 -18.14 -11.78 -1.03
C LYS A 24 -18.84 -12.95 -1.72
N LYS A 25 -18.80 -13.03 -3.05
CA LYS A 25 -19.80 -13.84 -3.77
C LYS A 25 -19.57 -15.36 -3.74
N ASP A 26 -18.34 -15.87 -3.59
CA ASP A 26 -18.09 -17.33 -3.67
C ASP A 26 -16.91 -17.83 -2.81
N VAL A 27 -16.57 -17.14 -1.71
CA VAL A 27 -15.37 -17.45 -0.92
C VAL A 27 -15.70 -18.29 0.32
N ASP A 28 -15.10 -19.48 0.42
CA ASP A 28 -15.04 -20.23 1.68
C ASP A 28 -14.15 -19.49 2.69
N LEU A 29 -14.79 -18.67 3.53
CA LEU A 29 -14.13 -17.85 4.55
C LEU A 29 -13.33 -18.68 5.55
N LYS A 30 -13.75 -19.93 5.82
CA LYS A 30 -13.04 -20.81 6.76
C LYS A 30 -11.74 -21.31 6.14
N ASN A 31 -11.80 -21.81 4.90
CA ASN A 31 -10.60 -22.22 4.18
C ASN A 31 -9.62 -21.04 3.98
N LEU A 32 -10.14 -19.87 3.59
CA LEU A 32 -9.33 -18.67 3.42
C LEU A 32 -8.68 -18.23 4.73
N SER A 33 -9.42 -18.21 5.84
CA SER A 33 -8.88 -17.93 7.17
C SER A 33 -7.71 -18.85 7.51
N THR A 34 -7.88 -20.17 7.36
CA THR A 34 -6.80 -21.14 7.66
C THR A 34 -5.56 -20.88 6.82
N ARG A 35 -5.72 -20.67 5.50
CA ARG A 35 -4.59 -20.42 4.60
C ARG A 35 -3.85 -19.13 4.94
N LEU A 36 -4.56 -18.06 5.27
CA LEU A 36 -3.95 -16.79 5.67
C LEU A 36 -3.21 -16.93 7.00
N GLN A 37 -3.77 -17.67 7.96
CA GLN A 37 -3.11 -17.96 9.23
C GLN A 37 -1.85 -18.79 9.05
N ASP A 38 -1.87 -19.81 8.20
CA ASP A 38 -0.69 -20.61 7.88
C ASP A 38 0.39 -19.76 7.18
N HIS A 39 0.00 -18.87 6.26
CA HIS A 39 0.91 -17.94 5.59
C HIS A 39 1.62 -17.03 6.59
N ILE A 40 0.88 -16.47 7.57
CA ILE A 40 1.43 -15.64 8.64
C ILE A 40 2.35 -16.46 9.56
N LYS A 41 1.87 -17.62 10.02
CA LYS A 41 2.60 -18.47 10.97
C LYS A 41 3.93 -18.97 10.41
N LEU A 42 3.93 -19.35 9.12
CA LEU A 42 5.10 -19.89 8.45
C LEU A 42 5.95 -18.82 7.76
N GLN A 43 5.57 -17.53 7.86
CA GLN A 43 6.27 -16.40 7.25
C GLN A 43 6.52 -16.61 5.74
N LEU A 44 5.51 -17.13 5.02
CA LEU A 44 5.71 -17.44 3.59
C LEU A 44 5.71 -16.18 2.72
N GLY A 45 6.24 -16.34 1.51
CA GLY A 45 6.22 -15.32 0.47
C GLY A 45 7.37 -14.32 0.56
N GLN A 46 7.35 -13.36 -0.37
CA GLN A 46 8.36 -12.31 -0.44
C GLN A 46 8.13 -11.23 0.63
N ARG A 47 9.11 -10.34 0.81
CA ARG A 47 9.01 -9.13 1.66
C ARG A 47 7.63 -8.47 1.46
N GLY A 48 6.90 -8.25 2.56
CA GLY A 48 5.55 -7.67 2.57
C GLY A 48 4.38 -8.65 2.33
N ALA A 49 4.62 -9.93 2.00
CA ALA A 49 3.56 -10.92 1.83
C ALA A 49 2.80 -11.22 3.14
N VAL A 50 3.52 -11.34 4.25
CA VAL A 50 2.94 -11.54 5.58
C VAL A 50 2.05 -10.37 5.97
N ALA A 51 2.50 -9.13 5.75
CA ALA A 51 1.70 -7.95 6.05
C ALA A 51 0.38 -7.87 5.25
N ARG A 52 0.42 -8.22 3.97
CA ARG A 52 -0.81 -8.33 3.15
C ARG A 52 -1.75 -9.42 3.67
N SER A 53 -1.19 -10.52 4.17
CA SER A 53 -1.98 -11.60 4.77
C SER A 53 -2.67 -11.15 6.05
N TYR A 54 -2.03 -10.33 6.88
CA TYR A 54 -2.67 -9.68 8.02
C TYR A 54 -3.86 -8.80 7.60
N SER A 55 -3.67 -7.92 6.59
CA SER A 55 -4.76 -7.04 6.10
C SER A 55 -5.94 -7.84 5.56
N PHE A 56 -5.66 -8.89 4.79
CA PHE A 56 -6.72 -9.70 4.21
C PHE A 56 -7.43 -10.55 5.29
N LEU A 57 -6.69 -11.09 6.25
CA LEU A 57 -7.28 -11.82 7.38
C LEU A 57 -8.15 -10.90 8.22
N ALA A 58 -7.77 -9.63 8.39
CA ALA A 58 -8.61 -8.65 9.07
C ALA A 58 -9.98 -8.48 8.40
N TYR A 59 -10.01 -8.39 7.06
CA TYR A 59 -11.28 -8.35 6.33
C TYR A 59 -12.11 -9.62 6.55
N VAL A 60 -11.49 -10.81 6.53
CA VAL A 60 -12.18 -12.08 6.83
C VAL A 60 -12.77 -12.08 8.25
N ARG A 61 -12.00 -11.61 9.24
CA ARG A 61 -12.47 -11.46 10.63
C ARG A 61 -13.61 -10.47 10.76
N PHE A 62 -13.58 -9.37 10.01
CA PHE A 62 -14.70 -8.44 9.94
C PHE A 62 -15.97 -9.10 9.39
N LEU A 63 -15.86 -9.94 8.34
CA LEU A 63 -17.02 -10.70 7.83
C LEU A 63 -17.56 -11.73 8.83
N GLN A 64 -16.72 -12.18 9.76
CA GLN A 64 -17.08 -13.07 10.86
C GLN A 64 -17.58 -12.31 12.11
N ASP A 65 -17.79 -10.99 12.01
CA ASP A 65 -18.16 -10.07 13.09
C ASP A 65 -17.15 -9.99 14.25
N GLN A 66 -15.89 -10.41 14.01
CA GLN A 66 -14.77 -10.34 14.96
C GLN A 66 -14.00 -9.02 14.79
N ARG A 67 -14.65 -7.90 15.09
CA ARG A 67 -14.14 -6.54 14.76
C ARG A 67 -12.86 -6.16 15.51
N GLU A 68 -12.74 -6.56 16.77
CA GLU A 68 -11.56 -6.27 17.61
C GLU A 68 -10.32 -6.99 17.06
N GLU A 69 -10.47 -8.26 16.68
CA GLU A 69 -9.40 -9.03 16.05
C GLU A 69 -9.04 -8.43 14.69
N ALA A 70 -10.03 -8.05 13.88
CA ALA A 70 -9.79 -7.38 12.61
C ALA A 70 -8.97 -6.08 12.76
N LEU A 71 -9.25 -5.26 13.78
CA LEU A 71 -8.45 -4.05 14.04
C LEU A 71 -7.01 -4.41 14.47
N SER A 72 -6.85 -5.40 15.35
CA SER A 72 -5.53 -5.87 15.77
C SER A 72 -4.68 -6.33 14.58
N LEU A 73 -5.27 -7.12 13.68
CA LEU A 73 -4.61 -7.61 12.47
C LEU A 73 -4.22 -6.47 11.52
N LEU A 74 -5.05 -5.42 11.37
CA LEU A 74 -4.68 -4.25 10.57
C LEU A 74 -3.50 -3.48 11.17
N ASN A 75 -3.45 -3.33 12.50
CA ASN A 75 -2.31 -2.72 13.17
C ASN A 75 -1.03 -3.55 12.96
N GLN A 76 -1.12 -4.89 13.06
CA GLN A 76 0.00 -5.78 12.77
C GLN A 76 0.45 -5.68 11.31
N SER A 77 -0.49 -5.57 10.37
CA SER A 77 -0.19 -5.30 8.95
C SER A 77 0.59 -4.00 8.80
N GLU A 78 0.13 -2.92 9.44
CA GLU A 78 0.77 -1.62 9.40
C GLU A 78 2.19 -1.64 9.97
N GLU A 79 2.35 -2.19 11.16
CA GLU A 79 3.64 -2.33 11.85
C GLU A 79 4.63 -3.15 11.01
N THR A 80 4.19 -4.31 10.51
CA THR A 80 5.04 -5.18 9.68
C THR A 80 5.52 -4.45 8.42
N ILE A 81 4.67 -3.62 7.78
CA ILE A 81 5.08 -2.84 6.60
C ILE A 81 6.04 -1.72 6.99
N ARG A 82 5.80 -1.00 8.10
CA ARG A 82 6.70 0.06 8.56
C ARG A 82 8.08 -0.49 8.91
N GLU A 83 8.15 -1.59 9.64
CA GLU A 83 9.41 -2.29 9.95
C GLU A 83 10.10 -2.79 8.69
N SER A 84 9.32 -3.34 7.76
CA SER A 84 9.88 -3.90 6.53
C SER A 84 10.35 -2.85 5.55
N TYR A 85 9.82 -1.63 5.53
CA TYR A 85 10.03 -0.68 4.41
C TYR A 85 10.41 0.74 4.82
N GLY A 86 10.37 1.10 6.10
CA GLY A 86 10.74 2.44 6.56
C GLY A 86 9.96 3.53 5.83
N ASP A 87 10.69 4.46 5.20
CA ASP A 87 10.12 5.63 4.51
C ASP A 87 9.26 5.25 3.28
N GLU A 88 9.41 4.05 2.73
CA GLU A 88 8.60 3.56 1.61
C GLU A 88 7.27 2.94 2.03
N SER A 89 6.99 2.92 3.34
CA SER A 89 5.83 2.23 3.92
C SER A 89 4.49 2.85 3.52
N GLU A 90 4.36 4.17 3.45
CA GLU A 90 3.08 4.88 3.20
C GLU A 90 2.38 4.38 1.94
N LYS A 91 3.14 4.16 0.87
CA LYS A 91 2.63 3.70 -0.43
C LYS A 91 2.18 2.24 -0.41
N ARG A 92 2.83 1.40 0.41
CA ARG A 92 2.44 0.00 0.61
C ARG A 92 1.22 -0.15 1.52
N LEU A 93 0.92 0.89 2.30
CA LEU A 93 -0.19 0.93 3.24
C LEU A 93 -1.50 1.40 2.63
N ILE A 94 -1.56 1.70 1.33
CA ILE A 94 -2.80 2.17 0.68
C ILE A 94 -3.99 1.24 0.94
N VAL A 95 -3.79 -0.08 0.76
CA VAL A 95 -4.85 -1.07 1.00
C VAL A 95 -5.17 -1.18 2.49
N THR A 96 -4.15 -1.27 3.34
CA THR A 96 -4.31 -1.35 4.81
C THR A 96 -5.03 -0.14 5.37
N TYR A 97 -4.70 1.07 4.93
CA TYR A 97 -5.39 2.30 5.31
C TYR A 97 -6.81 2.37 4.76
N GLY A 98 -7.06 1.86 3.56
CA GLY A 98 -8.42 1.68 3.06
C GLY A 98 -9.26 0.77 3.97
N ASP A 99 -8.71 -0.38 4.36
CA ASP A 99 -9.38 -1.32 5.27
C ASP A 99 -9.60 -0.70 6.68
N MET A 100 -8.60 -0.02 7.23
CA MET A 100 -8.70 0.69 8.51
C MET A 100 -9.75 1.80 8.45
N ALA A 101 -9.81 2.56 7.36
CA ALA A 101 -10.80 3.63 7.17
C ALA A 101 -12.23 3.07 7.20
N TRP A 102 -12.48 1.95 6.52
CA TRP A 102 -13.76 1.25 6.54
C TRP A 102 -14.09 0.68 7.91
N LEU A 103 -13.12 0.05 8.58
CA LEU A 103 -13.34 -0.55 9.90
C LEU A 103 -13.67 0.52 10.96
N LYS A 104 -12.96 1.65 10.94
CA LYS A 104 -13.23 2.81 11.81
C LYS A 104 -14.61 3.43 11.54
N TYR A 105 -15.02 3.49 10.27
CA TYR A 105 -16.36 3.94 9.90
C TYR A 105 -17.45 3.03 10.50
N HIS A 106 -17.28 1.71 10.41
CA HIS A 106 -18.25 0.73 10.93
C HIS A 106 -18.39 0.73 12.46
N VAL A 107 -17.37 1.16 13.20
CA VAL A 107 -17.43 1.31 14.67
C VAL A 107 -17.86 2.72 15.12
N GLY A 108 -18.14 3.63 14.18
CA GLY A 108 -18.58 5.00 14.45
C GLY A 108 -17.46 6.00 14.74
N ASP A 109 -16.20 5.60 14.57
CA ASP A 109 -15.05 6.50 14.70
C ASP A 109 -14.76 7.21 13.37
N PHE A 110 -15.60 8.20 13.07
CA PHE A 110 -15.51 8.95 11.82
C PHE A 110 -14.24 9.80 11.72
N ALA A 111 -13.66 10.22 12.85
CA ALA A 111 -12.43 11.01 12.86
C ALA A 111 -11.23 10.19 12.39
N GLN A 112 -11.03 8.99 12.95
CA GLN A 112 -9.98 8.09 12.48
C GLN A 112 -10.24 7.61 11.05
N SER A 113 -11.50 7.30 10.72
CA SER A 113 -11.88 6.93 9.34
C SER A 113 -11.48 8.00 8.33
N GLN A 114 -11.77 9.27 8.62
CA GLN A 114 -11.39 10.40 7.77
C GLN A 114 -9.86 10.57 7.69
N SER A 115 -9.14 10.38 8.79
CA SER A 115 -7.67 10.46 8.81
C SER A 115 -7.03 9.43 7.88
N TYR A 116 -7.42 8.15 7.99
CA TYR A 116 -6.91 7.11 7.09
C TYR A 116 -7.28 7.34 5.63
N CYS A 117 -8.53 7.78 5.36
CA CYS A 117 -8.95 8.15 4.02
C CYS A 117 -8.06 9.28 3.43
N GLN A 118 -7.71 10.28 4.25
CA GLN A 118 -6.85 11.38 3.81
C GLN A 118 -5.44 10.90 3.45
N ARG A 119 -4.87 9.98 4.24
CA ARG A 119 -3.53 9.40 3.96
C ARG A 119 -3.48 8.65 2.64
N VAL A 120 -4.54 7.89 2.32
CA VAL A 120 -4.65 7.22 1.01
C VAL A 120 -4.69 8.25 -0.12
N GLU A 121 -5.52 9.28 0.01
CA GLU A 121 -5.64 10.33 -1.01
C GLU A 121 -4.34 11.10 -1.21
N ASP A 122 -3.63 11.45 -0.14
CA ASP A 122 -2.40 12.24 -0.23
C ASP A 122 -1.28 11.43 -0.90
N THR A 123 -1.20 10.14 -0.60
CA THR A 123 -0.29 9.21 -1.27
C THR A 123 -0.58 9.12 -2.78
N LEU A 124 -1.86 9.05 -3.18
CA LEU A 124 -2.26 8.99 -4.58
C LEU A 124 -2.04 10.34 -5.31
N LYS A 125 -2.27 11.46 -4.64
CA LYS A 125 -2.02 12.80 -5.19
C LYS A 125 -0.54 12.99 -5.55
N LEU A 126 0.39 12.47 -4.75
CA LEU A 126 1.83 12.56 -5.05
C LEU A 126 2.15 11.93 -6.41
N LYS A 127 1.61 10.75 -6.71
CA LYS A 127 1.75 10.09 -8.02
C LYS A 127 1.22 10.97 -9.16
N GLN A 128 0.01 11.51 -9.00
CA GLN A 128 -0.61 12.39 -10.02
C GLN A 128 0.17 13.69 -10.25
N ILE A 129 0.74 14.26 -9.19
CA ILE A 129 1.58 15.46 -9.29
C ILE A 129 2.86 15.15 -10.08
N ALA A 130 3.49 14.00 -9.82
CA ALA A 130 4.67 13.55 -10.56
C ALA A 130 4.37 13.38 -12.06
N GLU A 131 3.30 12.65 -12.40
CA GLU A 131 2.86 12.44 -13.79
C GLU A 131 2.57 13.76 -14.51
N LYS A 132 1.90 14.69 -13.83
CA LYS A 132 1.59 16.01 -14.39
C LYS A 132 2.85 16.85 -14.61
N ARG A 133 3.84 16.79 -13.71
CA ARG A 133 5.14 17.45 -13.90
C ARG A 133 5.84 16.91 -15.15
N LEU A 134 5.89 15.58 -15.32
CA LEU A 134 6.52 14.95 -16.49
C LEU A 134 5.81 15.24 -17.80
N SER A 135 4.48 15.36 -17.80
CA SER A 135 3.73 15.78 -18.99
C SER A 135 4.11 17.17 -19.50
N ARG A 136 4.62 18.04 -18.60
CA ARG A 136 5.04 19.42 -18.91
C ARG A 136 6.53 19.52 -19.16
N ASN A 137 7.32 18.76 -18.42
CA ASN A 137 8.77 18.68 -18.53
C ASN A 137 9.21 17.22 -18.37
N PRO A 138 9.41 16.48 -19.48
CA PRO A 138 9.89 15.10 -19.41
C PRO A 138 11.26 14.94 -18.73
N GLY A 139 12.07 16.01 -18.64
CA GLY A 139 13.37 16.01 -17.97
C GLY A 139 13.33 16.41 -16.48
N ASP A 140 12.17 16.30 -15.82
CA ASP A 140 12.01 16.60 -14.41
C ASP A 140 12.49 15.42 -13.54
N GLY A 141 13.78 15.43 -13.20
CA GLY A 141 14.44 14.36 -12.43
C GLY A 141 13.77 14.05 -11.08
N GLU A 142 13.26 15.07 -10.38
CA GLU A 142 12.54 14.87 -9.12
C GLU A 142 11.19 14.15 -9.33
N ALA A 143 10.48 14.50 -10.40
CA ALA A 143 9.22 13.84 -10.73
C ALA A 143 9.44 12.38 -11.16
N LEU A 144 10.51 12.11 -11.91
CA LEU A 144 10.96 10.75 -12.24
C LEU A 144 11.30 9.97 -10.97
N ALA A 145 12.10 10.55 -10.06
CA ALA A 145 12.45 9.91 -8.79
C ALA A 145 11.21 9.62 -7.93
N LEU A 146 10.22 10.52 -7.90
CA LEU A 146 8.96 10.28 -7.18
C LEU A 146 8.18 9.10 -7.78
N LEU A 147 8.12 8.97 -9.11
CA LEU A 147 7.56 7.80 -9.78
C LEU A 147 8.37 6.53 -9.51
N GLY A 148 9.70 6.62 -9.47
CA GLY A 148 10.59 5.52 -9.09
C GLY A 148 10.29 4.99 -7.68
N GLN A 149 10.13 5.89 -6.71
CA GLN A 149 9.71 5.52 -5.36
C GLN A 149 8.29 4.92 -5.35
N VAL A 150 7.38 5.40 -6.22
CA VAL A 150 6.03 4.83 -6.33
C VAL A 150 6.08 3.40 -6.87
N ALA A 151 6.76 3.18 -7.98
CA ALA A 151 6.94 1.86 -8.58
C ALA A 151 7.63 0.90 -7.60
N ARG A 152 8.67 1.35 -6.87
CA ARG A 152 9.35 0.53 -5.85
C ARG A 152 8.38 0.08 -4.77
N ALA A 153 7.56 0.99 -4.26
CA ALA A 153 6.56 0.69 -3.25
C ALA A 153 5.41 -0.21 -3.76
N GLU A 154 5.03 -0.10 -5.03
CA GLU A 154 4.08 -1.01 -5.67
C GLU A 154 4.68 -2.42 -5.89
N GLY A 155 6.00 -2.58 -5.70
CA GLY A 155 6.73 -3.83 -5.91
C GLY A 155 7.29 -4.00 -7.32
N ASN A 156 7.08 -3.01 -8.19
CA ASN A 156 7.57 -2.98 -9.56
C ASN A 156 9.03 -2.52 -9.60
N ARG A 157 9.94 -3.33 -9.06
CA ARG A 157 11.37 -2.98 -8.93
C ARG A 157 12.06 -2.63 -10.25
N LYS A 158 11.67 -3.28 -11.35
CA LYS A 158 12.23 -3.01 -12.69
C LYS A 158 11.86 -1.61 -13.18
N GLU A 159 10.57 -1.31 -13.17
CA GLU A 159 10.03 0.01 -13.52
C GLU A 159 10.59 1.11 -12.59
N ALA A 160 10.75 0.81 -11.29
CA ALA A 160 11.41 1.73 -10.37
C ALA A 160 12.84 2.07 -10.80
N ALA A 161 13.62 1.06 -11.20
CA ALA A 161 15.00 1.25 -11.65
C ALA A 161 15.05 2.08 -12.94
N GLU A 162 14.14 1.84 -13.89
CA GLU A 162 14.01 2.63 -15.12
C GLU A 162 13.78 4.12 -14.81
N PHE A 163 12.86 4.43 -13.89
CA PHE A 163 12.63 5.82 -13.47
C PHE A 163 13.87 6.48 -12.84
N TYR A 164 14.63 5.77 -12.01
CA TYR A 164 15.87 6.33 -11.43
C TYR A 164 16.99 6.46 -12.46
N GLU A 165 17.07 5.59 -13.47
CA GLU A 165 17.99 5.74 -14.60
C GLU A 165 17.66 6.99 -15.42
N GLU A 166 16.38 7.22 -15.71
CA GLU A 166 15.93 8.45 -16.38
C GLU A 166 16.19 9.69 -15.53
N ALA A 167 15.98 9.62 -14.20
CA ALA A 167 16.26 10.71 -13.29
C ALA A 167 17.77 11.07 -13.29
N LEU A 168 18.65 10.07 -13.29
CA LEU A 168 20.11 10.26 -13.41
C LEU A 168 20.53 10.82 -14.78
N ASN A 169 19.79 10.53 -15.85
CA ASN A 169 20.06 11.18 -17.14
C ASN A 169 19.79 12.70 -17.09
N CYS A 170 18.90 13.14 -16.20
CA CYS A 170 18.59 14.55 -15.97
C CYS A 170 19.58 15.21 -14.99
N ASP A 171 19.98 14.51 -13.94
CA ASP A 171 20.94 14.95 -12.92
C ASP A 171 21.94 13.83 -12.59
N LYS A 172 23.07 13.84 -13.29
CA LYS A 172 24.05 12.73 -13.29
C LYS A 172 24.81 12.56 -11.98
N ASP A 173 24.91 13.64 -11.20
CA ASP A 173 25.68 13.67 -9.96
C ASP A 173 24.77 13.51 -8.73
N ASN A 174 23.50 13.17 -8.93
CA ASN A 174 22.54 12.98 -7.85
C ASN A 174 22.80 11.68 -7.08
N GLU A 175 23.43 11.80 -5.91
CA GLU A 175 23.79 10.67 -5.06
C GLU A 175 22.56 9.87 -4.59
N GLU A 176 21.40 10.53 -4.37
CA GLU A 176 20.18 9.84 -3.93
C GLU A 176 19.65 8.91 -5.02
N TYR A 177 19.60 9.38 -6.27
CA TYR A 177 19.11 8.57 -7.40
C TYR A 177 20.07 7.40 -7.68
N LEU A 178 21.38 7.66 -7.59
CA LEU A 178 22.40 6.62 -7.75
C LEU A 178 22.28 5.55 -6.67
N SER A 179 22.13 5.96 -5.41
CA SER A 179 21.98 5.02 -4.29
C SER A 179 20.74 4.15 -4.44
N ALA A 180 19.58 4.77 -4.73
CA ALA A 180 18.32 4.04 -4.94
C ALA A 180 18.41 3.05 -6.12
N LEU A 181 19.04 3.44 -7.23
CA LEU A 181 19.25 2.56 -8.38
C LEU A 181 20.17 1.38 -8.04
N CYS A 182 21.24 1.61 -7.26
CA CYS A 182 22.15 0.55 -6.82
C CYS A 182 21.42 -0.48 -5.95
N GLU A 183 20.64 -0.03 -4.97
CA GLU A 183 19.81 -0.90 -4.13
C GLU A 183 18.86 -1.76 -4.96
N LEU A 184 18.12 -1.14 -5.88
CA LEU A 184 17.16 -1.83 -6.75
C LEU A 184 17.82 -2.90 -7.61
N ARG A 185 18.99 -2.62 -8.17
CA ARG A 185 19.75 -3.59 -8.98
C ARG A 185 20.22 -4.79 -8.15
N LEU A 186 20.66 -4.58 -6.91
CA LEU A 186 21.03 -5.67 -6.00
C LEU A 186 19.82 -6.54 -5.64
N GLU A 187 18.67 -5.93 -5.33
CA GLU A 187 17.42 -6.65 -5.05
C GLU A 187 16.98 -7.51 -6.26
N LEU A 188 17.12 -6.98 -7.48
CA LEU A 188 16.77 -7.70 -8.71
C LEU A 188 17.70 -8.87 -9.00
N GLN A 189 19.01 -8.74 -8.74
CA GLN A 189 19.98 -9.83 -8.93
C GLN A 189 19.75 -11.00 -7.96
N GLY A 190 19.41 -10.71 -6.70
CA GLY A 190 19.09 -11.73 -5.69
C GLY A 190 17.79 -12.51 -5.95
N SER A 191 16.95 -12.03 -6.87
CA SER A 191 15.68 -12.68 -7.26
C SER A 191 15.84 -13.76 -8.33
N SER A 192 17.05 -13.92 -8.89
CA SER A 192 17.38 -14.85 -10.00
C SER A 192 18.02 -16.16 -9.53
N SER A 193 18.15 -16.33 -8.21
CA SER A 193 18.83 -17.47 -7.57
C SER A 193 17.83 -18.29 -6.76
N ASP A 194 16.88 -18.94 -7.45
CA ASP A 194 16.06 -20.05 -6.94
C ASP A 194 15.78 -21.03 -8.07
#